data_AF-A0A1H7JXX4-F1
#
_entry.id   AF-A0A1H7JXX4-F1
#
_cell.length_a   1.000
_cell.length_b   1.000
_cell.length_c   1.000
_cell.angle_alpha   90.00
_cell.angle_beta   90.00
_cell.angle_gamma   90.00
#
_symmetry.space_group_name_H-M   'P 1'
#
loop_
_entity.id
_entity.type
_entity.pdbx_description
1 polymer ?
#
loop_
_entity_poly.entity_id
_entity_poly.type
_entity_poly.pdbx_seq_one_letter_code
_entity_poly.pdbx_strand_id
1 'polypeptide(L)'
;MSDKHCPYCGQKETEENCGEMQAASKYICQVCDQSFGGTKDSPELHCDEVYFSHGGFFSGNQSLRIEERDGYADLTVSSPFSETEGSDVRFRIMLSEWMTIKKTMFYELFVLDWKDEYNDSAILDGTQWELKLTFDNRESVKSVGSNDFPALFDELTELFTPYFDQGTFERD
;
A
#
# COMPACT_ATOMS: atom_id res chain seq x y z
N MET A 1 25.09 4.27 -4.21
CA MET A 1 23.81 4.47 -4.91
C MET A 1 22.77 3.75 -4.09
N SER A 2 21.75 4.46 -3.61
CA SER A 2 20.64 3.85 -2.88
C SER A 2 19.85 2.98 -3.86
N ASP A 3 19.58 1.71 -3.53
CA ASP A 3 18.76 0.79 -4.36
C ASP A 3 17.26 1.12 -4.16
N LYS A 4 16.92 2.41 -4.24
CA LYS A 4 15.57 2.93 -4.05
C LYS A 4 14.94 3.16 -5.40
N HIS A 5 13.75 2.61 -5.58
CA HIS A 5 12.96 2.84 -6.78
C HIS A 5 12.09 4.08 -6.60
N CYS A 6 12.00 4.89 -7.65
CA CYS A 6 11.14 6.06 -7.67
C CYS A 6 9.66 5.62 -7.73
N PRO A 7 8.78 6.08 -6.81
CA PRO A 7 7.36 5.69 -6.82
C PRO A 7 6.59 6.21 -8.05
N TYR A 8 7.15 7.21 -8.74
CA TYR A 8 6.51 7.86 -9.89
C TYR A 8 6.85 7.21 -11.24
N CYS A 9 8.07 6.65 -11.39
CA CYS A 9 8.54 6.12 -12.67
C CYS A 9 9.25 4.76 -12.59
N GLY A 10 9.44 4.21 -11.39
CA GLY A 10 10.05 2.89 -11.16
C GLY A 10 11.57 2.84 -11.32
N GLN A 11 12.20 3.94 -11.73
CA GLN A 11 13.65 3.98 -11.97
C GLN A 11 14.46 3.98 -10.66
N LYS A 12 15.66 3.40 -10.70
CA LYS A 12 16.56 3.24 -9.54
C LYS A 12 17.51 4.41 -9.34
N GLU A 13 17.68 5.23 -10.37
CA GLU A 13 18.59 6.37 -10.40
C GLU A 13 18.04 7.47 -9.49
N THR A 14 18.39 7.36 -8.21
CA THR A 14 17.92 8.25 -7.15
C THR A 14 19.12 8.77 -6.36
N GLU A 15 19.07 10.03 -5.98
CA GLU A 15 20.08 10.68 -5.14
C GLU A 15 19.45 11.11 -3.83
N GLU A 16 20.24 11.12 -2.76
CA GLU A 16 19.80 11.71 -1.50
C GLU A 16 19.71 13.22 -1.64
N ASN A 17 18.57 13.78 -1.24
CA ASN A 17 18.39 15.21 -1.15
C ASN A 17 19.12 15.70 0.11
N CYS A 18 20.39 16.09 -0.04
CA CYS A 18 21.22 16.61 1.06
C CYS A 18 20.87 18.04 1.50
N GLY A 19 19.71 18.58 1.07
CA GLY A 19 19.16 19.82 1.59
C GLY A 19 18.84 19.71 3.09
N GLU A 20 18.78 20.87 3.77
CA GLU A 20 18.73 21.04 5.23
C GLU A 20 17.97 19.96 6.02
N MET A 21 18.41 19.77 7.27
CA MET A 21 18.00 18.81 8.30
C MET A 21 16.49 18.86 8.66
N GLN A 22 15.62 18.71 7.66
CA GLN A 22 14.15 18.82 7.63
C GLN A 22 13.57 18.82 6.19
N ALA A 23 14.26 18.23 5.20
CA ALA A 23 13.73 18.13 3.83
C ALA A 23 12.35 17.43 3.82
N ALA A 24 11.38 18.00 3.10
CA ALA A 24 10.05 17.42 2.92
C ALA A 24 10.09 16.09 2.16
N SER A 25 11.19 15.80 1.46
CA SER A 25 11.44 14.57 0.73
C SER A 25 12.93 14.22 0.83
N LYS A 26 13.25 12.93 0.98
CA LYS A 26 14.61 12.43 1.23
C LYS A 26 15.37 12.11 -0.05
N TYR A 27 14.66 11.81 -1.13
CA TYR A 27 15.26 11.35 -2.39
C TYR A 27 14.77 12.20 -3.56
N ILE A 28 15.61 12.33 -4.58
CA ILE A 28 15.25 12.91 -5.89
C ILE A 28 15.58 11.90 -7.00
N CYS A 29 14.61 11.64 -7.88
CA CYS A 29 14.80 10.78 -9.05
C CYS A 29 15.52 11.55 -10.16
N GLN A 30 16.55 10.95 -10.74
CA GLN A 30 17.36 11.54 -11.81
C GLN A 30 16.75 11.37 -13.22
N VAL A 31 15.62 10.66 -13.33
CA VAL A 31 14.94 10.39 -14.61
C VAL A 31 13.69 11.25 -14.79
N CYS A 32 12.88 11.38 -13.73
CA CYS A 32 11.64 12.16 -13.78
C CYS A 32 11.67 13.44 -12.93
N ASP A 33 12.81 13.75 -12.29
CA ASP A 33 13.06 14.92 -11.44
C ASP A 33 12.12 15.07 -10.22
N GLN A 34 11.33 14.04 -9.92
CA GLN A 34 10.42 14.05 -8.77
C GLN A 34 11.16 13.76 -7.47
N SER A 35 10.74 14.44 -6.40
CA SER A 35 11.24 14.22 -5.04
C SER A 35 10.25 13.35 -4.25
N PHE A 36 10.76 12.47 -3.38
CA PHE A 36 9.94 11.52 -2.59
C PHE A 36 10.61 11.09 -1.29
N GLY A 37 9.91 10.32 -0.46
CA GLY A 37 10.43 9.71 0.76
C GLY A 37 10.46 10.66 1.96
N GLY A 38 9.48 11.55 2.06
CA GLY A 38 9.29 12.42 3.21
C GLY A 38 8.74 11.68 4.43
N THR A 39 9.44 11.70 5.57
CA THR A 39 9.06 10.88 6.74
C THR A 39 9.06 11.70 8.04
N LYS A 40 8.65 12.97 7.98
CA LYS A 40 8.75 13.91 9.12
C LYS A 40 8.07 13.45 10.41
N ASP A 41 7.11 12.53 10.30
CA ASP A 41 6.23 12.14 11.43
C ASP A 41 6.30 10.65 11.77
N SER A 42 7.30 9.91 11.29
CA SER A 42 7.42 8.46 11.52
C SER A 42 6.09 7.70 11.29
N PRO A 43 5.58 7.70 10.05
CA PRO A 43 4.22 7.24 9.73
C PRO A 43 3.93 5.79 10.17
N GLU A 44 4.96 4.94 10.27
CA GLU A 44 4.86 3.58 10.78
C GLU A 44 4.45 3.48 12.24
N LEU A 45 4.66 4.53 13.04
CA LEU A 45 4.26 4.57 14.45
C LEU A 45 2.82 5.00 14.64
N HIS A 46 2.22 5.62 13.63
CA HIS A 46 0.93 6.29 13.71
C HIS A 46 -0.13 5.71 12.77
N CYS A 47 0.27 4.79 11.87
CA CYS A 47 -0.66 4.09 11.01
C CYS A 47 -1.30 2.92 11.76
N ASP A 48 -2.60 3.08 12.05
CA ASP A 48 -3.40 2.11 12.80
C ASP A 48 -4.13 1.13 11.89
N GLU A 49 -4.47 1.54 10.67
CA GLU A 49 -5.20 0.69 9.72
C GLU A 49 -4.66 0.86 8.31
N VAL A 50 -4.50 -0.28 7.64
CA VAL A 50 -4.34 -0.37 6.17
C VAL A 50 -5.51 -1.14 5.61
N TYR A 51 -6.15 -0.57 4.60
CA TYR A 51 -7.10 -1.25 3.74
C TYR A 51 -6.55 -1.28 2.33
N PHE A 52 -6.50 -2.45 1.72
CA PHE A 52 -6.14 -2.62 0.32
C PHE A 52 -7.18 -3.51 -0.37
N SER A 53 -7.67 -3.08 -1.51
CA SER A 53 -8.52 -3.90 -2.36
C SER A 53 -8.05 -3.84 -3.80
N HIS A 54 -8.19 -4.97 -4.49
CA HIS A 54 -8.02 -5.01 -5.93
C HIS A 54 -8.94 -6.07 -6.53
N GLY A 55 -9.41 -5.81 -7.74
CA GLY A 55 -10.36 -6.71 -8.39
C GLY A 55 -10.72 -6.26 -9.78
N GLY A 56 -11.23 -7.21 -10.55
CA GLY A 56 -11.69 -6.98 -11.91
C GLY A 56 -13.15 -7.39 -12.05
N PHE A 57 -13.84 -6.81 -13.01
CA PHE A 57 -15.25 -7.07 -13.29
C PHE A 57 -15.58 -8.57 -13.40
N PHE A 58 -14.69 -9.37 -13.99
CA PHE A 58 -14.89 -10.81 -14.20
C PHE A 58 -14.24 -11.72 -13.14
N SER A 59 -13.31 -11.20 -12.33
CA SER A 59 -12.50 -11.99 -11.39
C SER A 59 -12.90 -11.79 -9.93
N GLY A 60 -13.88 -10.94 -9.66
CA GLY A 60 -14.25 -10.56 -8.30
C GLY A 60 -13.32 -9.51 -7.69
N ASN A 61 -13.67 -9.04 -6.49
CA ASN A 61 -12.90 -8.07 -5.72
C ASN A 61 -12.49 -8.67 -4.37
N GLN A 62 -11.18 -8.81 -4.16
CA GLN A 62 -10.64 -9.19 -2.87
C GLN A 62 -10.08 -7.97 -2.17
N SER A 63 -10.19 -7.97 -0.85
CA SER A 63 -9.64 -6.93 -0.01
C SER A 63 -8.99 -7.51 1.22
N LEU A 64 -8.01 -6.79 1.74
CA LEU A 64 -7.43 -7.01 3.04
C LEU A 64 -7.60 -5.75 3.88
N ARG A 65 -7.81 -5.95 5.18
CA ARG A 65 -7.81 -4.90 6.19
C ARG A 65 -6.93 -5.37 7.33
N ILE A 66 -5.90 -4.60 7.65
CA ILE A 66 -5.07 -4.82 8.84
C ILE A 66 -5.34 -3.67 9.80
N GLU A 67 -5.72 -4.01 11.04
CA GLU A 67 -5.97 -3.04 12.10
C GLU A 67 -5.13 -3.36 13.34
N GLU A 68 -4.38 -2.38 13.81
CA GLU A 68 -3.61 -2.51 15.04
C GLU A 68 -4.53 -2.64 16.27
N ARG A 69 -4.14 -3.52 17.20
CA ARG A 69 -4.79 -3.81 18.47
C ARG A 69 -3.74 -3.85 19.57
N ASP A 70 -4.20 -3.94 20.81
CA ASP A 70 -3.29 -4.10 21.95
C ASP A 70 -2.56 -5.46 21.88
N GLY A 71 -1.29 -5.43 21.50
CA GLY A 71 -0.39 -6.58 21.43
C GLY A 71 -0.39 -7.40 20.12
N TYR A 72 -1.23 -7.06 19.14
CA TYR A 72 -1.31 -7.74 17.83
C TYR A 72 -1.99 -6.85 16.79
N ALA A 73 -2.08 -7.30 15.54
CA ALA A 73 -2.98 -6.69 14.56
C ALA A 73 -4.00 -7.72 14.03
N ASP A 74 -5.25 -7.32 13.90
CA ASP A 74 -6.29 -8.11 13.24
C ASP A 74 -6.12 -7.94 11.73
N LEU A 75 -5.99 -9.06 11.01
CA LEU A 75 -5.98 -9.09 9.56
C LEU A 75 -7.25 -9.78 9.08
N THR A 76 -8.07 -9.05 8.33
CA THR A 76 -9.31 -9.51 7.71
C THR A 76 -9.14 -9.57 6.20
N VAL A 77 -9.42 -10.73 5.59
CA VAL A 77 -9.39 -10.91 4.13
C VAL A 77 -10.80 -11.21 3.63
N SER A 78 -11.30 -10.40 2.69
CA SER A 78 -12.60 -10.62 2.05
C SER A 78 -12.50 -11.63 0.91
N SER A 79 -13.61 -12.30 0.62
CA SER A 79 -13.68 -13.26 -0.49
C SER A 79 -13.96 -12.53 -1.80
N PRO A 80 -13.31 -12.90 -2.92
CA PRO A 80 -13.54 -12.27 -4.22
C PRO A 80 -14.97 -12.45 -4.77
N PHE A 81 -15.72 -13.45 -4.29
CA PHE A 81 -17.00 -13.87 -4.89
C PHE A 81 -18.18 -13.93 -3.91
N SER A 82 -18.03 -13.45 -2.68
CA SER A 82 -19.07 -13.58 -1.67
C SER A 82 -19.88 -12.30 -1.52
N GLU A 83 -21.18 -12.38 -1.85
CA GLU A 83 -22.18 -11.37 -1.47
C GLU A 83 -22.71 -11.57 -0.03
N THR A 84 -22.21 -12.58 0.70
CA THR A 84 -22.75 -12.97 2.00
C THR A 84 -21.86 -12.40 3.12
N GLU A 85 -22.44 -11.59 4.01
CA GLU A 85 -21.76 -11.21 5.25
C GLU A 85 -21.34 -12.47 6.03
N GLY A 86 -20.03 -12.66 6.23
CA GLY A 86 -19.48 -13.78 6.99
C GLY A 86 -18.46 -14.68 6.27
N SER A 87 -18.13 -14.41 5.01
CA SER A 87 -17.07 -15.14 4.28
C SER A 87 -15.64 -14.64 4.54
N ASP A 88 -15.53 -13.57 5.33
CA ASP A 88 -14.24 -12.97 5.63
C ASP A 88 -13.46 -13.87 6.58
N VAL A 89 -12.21 -14.13 6.23
CA VAL A 89 -11.30 -14.84 7.12
C VAL A 89 -10.60 -13.81 7.97
N ARG A 90 -10.54 -14.06 9.27
CA ARG A 90 -9.82 -13.22 10.22
C ARG A 90 -8.72 -14.03 10.88
N PHE A 91 -7.52 -13.49 10.85
CA PHE A 91 -6.39 -14.02 11.59
C PHE A 91 -5.61 -12.89 12.26
N ARG A 92 -4.75 -13.27 13.20
CA ARG A 92 -3.93 -12.31 13.95
C ARG A 92 -2.51 -12.40 13.46
N ILE A 93 -1.91 -11.24 13.22
CA ILE A 93 -0.47 -11.12 12.96
C ILE A 93 0.21 -10.46 14.15
N MET A 94 1.50 -10.74 14.32
CA MET A 94 2.29 -10.13 15.39
C MET A 94 2.56 -8.65 15.08
N LEU A 95 2.68 -7.81 16.12
CA LEU A 95 3.04 -6.39 15.92
C LEU A 95 4.38 -6.21 15.19
N SER A 96 5.32 -7.15 15.31
CA SER A 96 6.58 -7.13 14.57
C SER A 96 6.39 -7.34 13.06
N GLU A 97 5.45 -8.21 12.70
CA GLU A 97 5.08 -8.45 11.30
C GLU A 97 4.35 -7.24 10.75
N TRP A 98 3.38 -6.70 11.51
CA TRP A 98 2.70 -5.48 11.15
C TRP A 98 3.65 -4.29 10.95
N MET A 99 4.62 -4.13 11.85
CA MET A 99 5.67 -3.12 11.72
C MET A 99 6.55 -3.32 10.48
N THR A 100 6.77 -4.57 10.05
CA THR A 100 7.51 -4.86 8.82
C THR A 100 6.72 -4.40 7.60
N ILE A 101 5.42 -4.72 7.53
CA ILE A 101 4.51 -4.26 6.48
C ILE A 101 4.53 -2.73 6.40
N LYS A 102 4.31 -2.04 7.53
CA LYS A 102 4.34 -0.56 7.59
C LYS A 102 5.67 -0.01 7.08
N LYS A 103 6.79 -0.61 7.46
CA LYS A 103 8.11 -0.14 7.02
C LYS A 103 8.32 -0.31 5.52
N THR A 104 7.96 -1.46 4.96
CA THR A 104 8.03 -1.69 3.51
C THR A 104 7.17 -0.66 2.77
N MET A 105 5.92 -0.48 3.19
CA MET A 105 5.02 0.49 2.56
C MET A 105 5.58 1.93 2.59
N PHE A 106 6.05 2.41 3.74
CA PHE A 106 6.46 3.80 3.90
C PHE A 106 7.88 4.11 3.42
N TYR A 107 8.81 3.16 3.51
CA TYR A 107 10.23 3.41 3.29
C TYR A 107 10.83 2.69 2.07
N GLU A 108 10.08 1.80 1.44
CA GLU A 108 10.50 1.09 0.22
C GLU A 108 9.56 1.39 -0.94
N LEU A 109 8.25 1.34 -0.71
CA LEU A 109 7.22 1.61 -1.73
C LEU A 109 6.80 3.08 -1.79
N PHE A 110 7.13 3.84 -0.75
CA PHE A 110 6.82 5.27 -0.63
C PHE A 110 5.35 5.59 -0.91
N VAL A 111 4.43 4.79 -0.35
CA VAL A 111 2.99 4.89 -0.63
C VAL A 111 2.36 6.25 -0.28
N LEU A 112 3.03 7.07 0.54
CA LEU A 112 2.60 8.43 0.87
C LEU A 112 2.89 9.45 -0.23
N ASP A 113 3.78 9.11 -1.17
CA ASP A 113 4.12 9.92 -2.34
C ASP A 113 3.27 9.54 -3.56
N TRP A 114 2.36 8.57 -3.42
CA TRP A 114 1.45 8.16 -4.50
C TRP A 114 0.38 9.23 -4.72
N LYS A 115 -0.08 9.38 -5.96
CA LYS A 115 -1.24 10.23 -6.29
C LYS A 115 -2.51 9.69 -5.65
N ASP A 116 -3.48 10.57 -5.47
CA ASP A 116 -4.81 10.19 -4.96
C ASP A 116 -5.60 9.34 -5.98
N GLU A 117 -5.40 9.58 -7.28
CA GLU A 117 -6.15 8.90 -8.36
C GLU A 117 -5.25 8.51 -9.55
N TYR A 118 -5.46 7.28 -10.04
CA TYR A 118 -4.84 6.70 -11.23
C TYR A 118 -5.93 6.13 -12.15
N ASN A 119 -6.31 6.85 -13.20
CA ASN A 119 -7.45 6.45 -14.04
C ASN A 119 -7.05 6.43 -15.53
N ASP A 120 -7.04 5.24 -16.13
CA ASP A 120 -7.00 5.09 -17.60
C ASP A 120 -8.40 4.83 -18.16
N SER A 121 -9.03 5.92 -18.60
CA SER A 121 -10.37 5.89 -19.22
C SER A 121 -10.44 5.18 -20.58
N ALA A 122 -9.30 4.85 -21.21
CA ALA A 122 -9.28 4.13 -22.48
C ALA A 122 -9.61 2.64 -22.31
N ILE A 123 -9.51 2.12 -21.09
CA ILE A 123 -9.79 0.73 -20.74
C ILE A 123 -11.10 0.70 -19.94
N LEU A 124 -12.16 0.15 -20.55
CA LEU A 124 -13.52 0.15 -19.97
C LEU A 124 -13.74 -0.99 -18.96
N ASP A 125 -13.13 -2.15 -19.21
CA ASP A 125 -13.21 -3.33 -18.36
C ASP A 125 -11.81 -3.74 -17.92
N GLY A 126 -11.52 -3.62 -16.63
CA GLY A 126 -10.25 -4.10 -16.09
C GLY A 126 -10.17 -3.99 -14.58
N THR A 127 -8.97 -3.75 -14.07
CA THR A 127 -8.68 -3.82 -12.63
C THR A 127 -8.94 -2.47 -11.97
N GLN A 128 -9.72 -2.51 -10.91
CA GLN A 128 -9.88 -1.42 -9.96
C GLN A 128 -9.15 -1.76 -8.68
N TRP A 129 -8.60 -0.74 -8.03
CA TRP A 129 -7.90 -0.90 -6.76
C TRP A 129 -8.09 0.32 -5.86
N GLU A 130 -7.94 0.07 -4.55
CA GLU A 130 -7.95 1.10 -3.52
C GLU A 130 -6.91 0.74 -2.47
N LEU A 131 -6.06 1.70 -2.10
CA LEU A 131 -5.23 1.69 -0.91
C LEU A 131 -5.68 2.83 -0.01
N LYS A 132 -6.01 2.52 1.25
CA LYS A 132 -6.34 3.50 2.28
C LYS A 132 -5.51 3.26 3.52
N LEU A 133 -4.97 4.36 4.06
CA LEU A 133 -4.07 4.39 5.21
C LEU A 133 -4.71 5.31 6.26
N THR A 134 -5.04 4.77 7.42
CA THR A 134 -5.63 5.54 8.53
C THR A 134 -4.56 5.80 9.58
N PHE A 135 -4.50 7.05 10.06
CA PHE A 135 -3.53 7.50 11.05
C PHE A 135 -4.23 8.07 12.29
N ASP A 136 -3.59 7.94 13.46
CA ASP A 136 -4.07 8.53 14.72
C ASP A 136 -3.72 10.03 14.85
N ASN A 137 -2.67 10.47 14.16
CA ASN A 137 -2.06 11.79 14.33
C ASN A 137 -2.31 12.74 13.16
N ARG A 138 -2.95 12.28 12.09
CA ARG A 138 -3.20 13.05 10.86
C ARG A 138 -4.38 12.52 10.06
N GLU A 139 -4.70 13.21 8.97
CA GLU A 139 -5.73 12.77 8.03
C GLU A 139 -5.36 11.44 7.35
N SER A 140 -6.37 10.63 7.05
CA SER A 140 -6.19 9.40 6.30
C SER A 140 -5.76 9.70 4.87
N VAL A 141 -4.87 8.87 4.33
CA VAL A 141 -4.45 8.96 2.92
C VAL A 141 -5.16 7.88 2.13
N LYS A 142 -5.64 8.22 0.93
CA LYS A 142 -6.33 7.30 0.04
C LYS A 142 -5.80 7.47 -1.38
N SER A 143 -5.39 6.36 -1.98
CA SER A 143 -5.04 6.25 -3.39
C SER A 143 -5.96 5.24 -4.06
N VAL A 144 -6.54 5.60 -5.19
CA VAL A 144 -7.41 4.71 -5.98
C VAL A 144 -6.94 4.64 -7.40
N GLY A 145 -7.33 3.56 -8.08
CA GLY A 145 -7.19 3.55 -9.52
C GLY A 145 -8.11 2.59 -10.26
N SER A 146 -8.21 2.87 -11.55
CA SER A 146 -8.95 2.10 -12.54
C SER A 146 -8.08 1.98 -13.78
N ASN A 147 -7.49 0.80 -13.99
CA ASN A 147 -6.62 0.47 -15.12
C ASN A 147 -5.32 1.27 -15.25
N ASP A 148 -5.01 2.11 -14.27
CA ASP A 148 -3.73 2.79 -14.13
C ASP A 148 -3.20 2.58 -12.72
N PHE A 149 -1.88 2.56 -12.59
CA PHE A 149 -1.19 2.07 -11.40
C PHE A 149 0.08 2.89 -11.11
N PRO A 150 0.44 3.09 -9.83
CA PRO A 150 1.74 3.61 -9.47
C PRO A 150 2.85 2.67 -9.94
N ALA A 151 4.06 3.20 -10.11
CA ALA A 151 5.16 2.43 -10.66
C ALA A 151 5.59 1.24 -9.77
N LEU A 152 5.26 1.29 -8.47
CA LEU A 152 5.60 0.26 -7.48
C LEU A 152 4.36 -0.53 -7.01
N PHE A 153 3.32 -0.60 -7.85
CA PHE A 153 2.06 -1.27 -7.51
C PHE A 153 2.21 -2.79 -7.43
N ASP A 154 3.05 -3.37 -8.29
CA ASP A 154 3.28 -4.82 -8.32
C ASP A 154 3.95 -5.27 -7.01
N GLU A 155 4.92 -4.51 -6.51
CA GLU A 155 5.60 -4.79 -5.24
C GLU A 155 4.65 -4.65 -4.03
N LEU A 156 3.69 -3.72 -4.07
CA LEU A 156 2.62 -3.66 -3.06
C LEU A 156 1.75 -4.93 -3.11
N THR A 157 1.41 -5.40 -4.32
CA THR A 157 0.61 -6.60 -4.50
C THR A 157 1.36 -7.85 -4.04
N GLU A 158 2.65 -7.95 -4.34
CA GLU A 158 3.53 -9.02 -3.84
C GLU A 158 3.64 -9.03 -2.32
N LEU A 159 3.73 -7.85 -1.68
CA LEU A 159 3.73 -7.72 -0.22
C LEU A 159 2.47 -8.33 0.41
N PHE A 160 1.31 -8.19 -0.25
CA PHE A 160 0.03 -8.64 0.28
C PHE A 160 -0.41 -10.03 -0.18
N THR A 161 0.19 -10.57 -1.23
CA THR A 161 -0.15 -11.89 -1.81
C THR A 161 -0.19 -13.02 -0.77
N PRO A 162 0.79 -13.17 0.15
CA PRO A 162 0.76 -14.24 1.15
C PRO A 162 -0.48 -14.23 2.04
N TYR A 163 -1.05 -13.06 2.32
CA TYR A 163 -2.24 -12.91 3.15
C TYR A 163 -3.51 -13.28 2.40
N PHE A 164 -3.59 -12.94 1.11
CA PHE A 164 -4.68 -13.39 0.24
C PHE A 164 -4.67 -14.91 0.05
N ASP A 165 -3.50 -15.50 -0.15
CA ASP A 165 -3.31 -16.95 -0.26
C ASP A 165 -3.72 -17.67 1.03
N GLN A 166 -3.30 -17.15 2.19
CA GLN A 166 -3.72 -17.67 3.49
C GLN A 166 -5.23 -17.58 3.67
N GLY A 167 -5.84 -16.43 3.34
CA GLY A 167 -7.29 -16.25 3.40
C GLY A 167 -8.05 -17.19 2.45
N THR A 168 -7.42 -17.65 1.37
CA THR A 168 -8.00 -18.67 0.48
C THR A 168 -7.90 -20.06 1.09
N PHE A 169 -6.72 -20.43 1.61
CA PHE A 169 -6.49 -21.72 2.26
C PHE A 169 -7.39 -21.95 3.47
N GLU A 170 -7.61 -20.94 4.33
CA GLU A 170 -8.46 -21.07 5.52
C GLU A 170 -9.96 -21.20 5.20
N ARG A 171 -10.38 -21.02 3.94
CA ARG A 171 -11.76 -21.23 3.48
C ARG A 171 -12.01 -22.65 2.95
N ASP A 172 -10.96 -23.36 2.56
CA ASP A 172 -11.02 -24.73 2.00
C ASP A 172 -11.05 -25.80 3.11
#